data_AF-A0A1H6DZ22-F1
#
_entry.id   AF-A0A1H6DZ22-F1
#
_cell.length_a   1.000
_cell.length_b   1.000
_cell.length_c   1.000
_cell.angle_alpha   90.00
_cell.angle_beta   90.00
_cell.angle_gamma   90.00
#
_symmetry.space_group_name_H-M   'P 1'
#
loop_
_entity.id
_entity.type
_entity.pdbx_description
1 polymer ?
#
loop_
_entity_poly.entity_id
_entity_poly.type
_entity_poly.pdbx_seq_one_letter_code
_entity_poly.pdbx_strand_id
1 'polypeptide(L)'
;MLSGIGLPALVVGHPSPAGPFTSVGADDAAAAAEAVLYLAALGHRRIARVSGPAEPGHSAVRTAAFTETARQLGLTARTVVADLSADQRRP
;
A
#
# COMPACT_ATOMS: atom_id res chain seq x y z
N MET A 1 -3.84 -26.84 4.94
CA MET A 1 -4.42 -25.51 4.65
C MET A 1 -5.45 -25.16 5.70
N LEU A 2 -5.64 -23.86 6.01
CA LEU A 2 -6.67 -23.38 6.94
C LEU A 2 -8.10 -23.84 6.55
N SER A 3 -8.32 -24.14 5.26
CA SER A 3 -9.57 -24.68 4.73
C SER A 3 -9.93 -26.10 5.20
N GLY A 4 -9.00 -26.85 5.79
CA GLY A 4 -9.22 -28.25 6.17
C GLY A 4 -9.56 -28.49 7.65
N ILE A 5 -9.60 -27.45 8.48
CA ILE A 5 -9.75 -27.58 9.95
C ILE A 5 -11.18 -27.38 10.47
N GLY A 6 -12.15 -27.12 9.59
CA GLY A 6 -13.58 -27.06 9.96
C GLY A 6 -13.99 -25.89 10.86
N LEU A 7 -13.10 -24.91 11.05
CA LEU A 7 -13.35 -23.71 11.86
C LEU A 7 -13.73 -22.52 10.98
N PRO A 8 -14.66 -21.65 11.41
CA PRO A 8 -14.93 -20.38 10.75
C PRO A 8 -13.69 -19.48 10.74
N ALA A 9 -13.35 -18.92 9.58
CA ALA A 9 -12.23 -18.00 9.42
C ALA A 9 -12.54 -16.91 8.38
N LEU A 10 -11.92 -15.75 8.53
CA LEU A 10 -11.93 -14.65 7.57
C LEU A 10 -10.51 -14.09 7.38
N VAL A 11 -10.29 -13.38 6.29
CA VAL A 11 -9.02 -12.72 5.98
C VAL A 11 -9.13 -11.23 6.24
N VAL A 12 -8.13 -10.67 6.95
CA VAL A 12 -7.96 -9.22 7.06
C VAL A 12 -6.98 -8.79 6.00
N GLY A 13 -7.48 -8.21 4.91
CA GLY A 13 -6.66 -7.78 3.80
C GLY A 13 -7.40 -7.69 2.47
N HIS A 14 -6.61 -7.58 1.40
CA HIS A 14 -7.14 -7.48 0.05
C HIS A 14 -7.84 -8.81 -0.33
N PRO A 15 -8.98 -8.77 -1.04
CA PRO A 15 -9.73 -9.99 -1.37
C PRO A 15 -9.00 -10.95 -2.32
N SER A 16 -8.09 -10.45 -3.16
CA SER A 16 -7.34 -11.27 -4.14
C SER A 16 -6.64 -12.50 -3.52
N PRO A 17 -5.88 -12.40 -2.41
CA PRO A 17 -5.30 -13.56 -1.72
C PRO A 17 -6.27 -14.32 -0.79
N ALA A 18 -7.53 -13.89 -0.62
CA ALA A 18 -8.42 -14.45 0.40
C ALA A 18 -8.96 -15.85 0.07
N GLY A 19 -8.87 -16.28 -1.20
CA GLY A 19 -9.35 -17.59 -1.64
C GLY A 19 -10.84 -17.79 -1.31
N PRO A 20 -11.24 -18.89 -0.62
CA PRO A 20 -12.64 -19.16 -0.29
C PRO A 20 -13.16 -18.35 0.92
N PHE A 21 -12.30 -17.60 1.61
CA PHE A 21 -12.67 -16.91 2.84
C PHE A 21 -13.24 -15.51 2.55
N THR A 22 -14.19 -15.08 3.36
CA THR A 22 -14.60 -13.67 3.42
C THR A 22 -13.40 -12.80 3.76
N SER A 23 -13.26 -11.66 3.07
CA SER A 23 -12.19 -10.70 3.30
C SER A 23 -12.74 -9.36 3.77
N VAL A 24 -12.06 -8.75 4.74
CA VAL A 24 -12.29 -7.37 5.17
C VAL A 24 -10.98 -6.62 5.16
N GLY A 25 -10.94 -5.42 4.59
CA GLY A 25 -9.71 -4.65 4.48
C GLY A 25 -9.99 -3.20 4.11
N ALA A 26 -9.00 -2.34 4.33
CA ALA A 26 -9.06 -0.97 3.86
C ALA A 26 -8.92 -0.91 2.33
N ASP A 27 -9.51 0.11 1.71
CA ASP A 27 -9.19 0.46 0.33
C ASP A 27 -7.82 1.16 0.30
N ASP A 28 -6.78 0.36 0.12
CA ASP A 28 -5.41 0.82 0.07
C ASP A 28 -5.10 1.76 -1.09
N ALA A 29 -5.81 1.61 -2.21
CA ALA A 29 -5.63 2.47 -3.37
C ALA A 29 -6.20 3.86 -3.08
N ALA A 30 -7.43 3.92 -2.57
CA ALA A 30 -8.06 5.16 -2.15
C ALA A 30 -7.23 5.87 -1.07
N ALA A 31 -6.81 5.14 -0.03
CA ALA A 31 -5.99 5.70 1.05
C ALA A 31 -4.66 6.30 0.54
N ALA A 32 -3.98 5.63 -0.39
CA ALA A 32 -2.74 6.12 -0.97
C ALA A 32 -2.96 7.37 -1.86
N ALA A 33 -4.04 7.38 -2.64
CA ALA A 33 -4.40 8.53 -3.48
C ALA A 33 -4.74 9.77 -2.63
N GLU A 34 -5.56 9.60 -1.59
CA GLU A 34 -5.93 10.68 -0.66
C GLU A 34 -4.71 11.32 0.01
N ALA A 35 -3.73 10.51 0.43
CA ALA A 35 -2.49 11.03 1.00
C ALA A 35 -1.71 11.90 0.01
N VAL A 36 -1.65 11.52 -1.27
CA VAL A 36 -0.98 12.31 -2.32
C VAL A 36 -1.75 13.60 -2.61
N LEU A 37 -3.08 13.51 -2.74
CA LEU A 37 -3.95 14.67 -2.97
C LEU A 37 -3.80 15.69 -1.85
N TYR A 38 -3.78 15.23 -0.60
CA TYR A 38 -3.59 16.08 0.56
C TYR A 38 -2.23 16.81 0.54
N LEU A 39 -1.14 16.09 0.25
CA LEU A 39 0.19 16.71 0.14
C LEU A 39 0.25 17.72 -1.01
N ALA A 40 -0.40 17.43 -2.14
CA ALA A 40 -0.48 18.38 -3.25
C ALA A 40 -1.26 19.65 -2.86
N ALA A 41 -2.37 19.50 -2.12
CA ALA A 41 -3.17 20.62 -1.61
C ALA A 41 -2.37 21.51 -0.64
N LEU A 42 -1.44 20.93 0.12
CA LEU A 42 -0.49 21.69 0.96
C LEU A 42 0.64 22.38 0.15
N GLY A 43 0.69 22.18 -1.17
CA GLY A 43 1.66 22.80 -2.07
C GLY A 43 2.95 21.99 -2.30
N HIS A 44 3.01 20.73 -1.86
CA HIS A 44 4.17 19.88 -2.14
C HIS A 44 4.27 19.57 -3.65
N ARG A 45 5.47 19.79 -4.22
CA ARG A 45 5.78 19.46 -5.63
C ARG A 45 6.68 18.24 -5.78
N ARG A 46 7.33 17.82 -4.70
CA ARG A 46 8.26 16.69 -4.63
C ARG A 46 7.92 15.85 -3.40
N ILE A 47 7.53 14.60 -3.61
CA ILE A 47 7.12 13.69 -2.53
C ILE A 47 7.83 12.35 -2.66
N ALA A 48 7.95 11.63 -1.54
CA ALA A 48 8.51 10.29 -1.53
C ALA A 48 7.66 9.38 -0.66
N ARG A 49 7.48 8.14 -1.12
CA ARG A 49 6.91 7.06 -0.31
C ARG A 49 8.02 6.14 0.15
N VAL A 50 8.12 5.93 1.46
CA VAL A 50 8.92 4.86 2.04
C VAL A 50 8.01 3.65 2.21
N SER A 51 8.38 2.52 1.65
CA SER A 51 7.54 1.33 1.53
C SER A 51 8.27 0.09 2.01
N GLY A 52 7.51 -0.93 2.40
CA GLY A 52 8.05 -2.27 2.62
C GLY A 52 8.43 -2.96 1.31
N PRO A 53 8.95 -4.20 1.37
CA PRO A 53 9.29 -5.00 0.19
C PRO A 53 8.15 -5.05 -0.83
N ALA A 54 8.52 -5.12 -2.11
CA ALA A 54 7.60 -5.20 -3.24
C ALA A 54 7.04 -6.63 -3.39
N GLU A 55 6.42 -7.16 -2.34
CA GLU A 55 5.73 -8.43 -2.37
C GLU A 55 4.28 -8.25 -2.87
N PRO A 56 3.67 -9.26 -3.52
CA PRO A 56 2.27 -9.23 -3.89
C PRO A 56 1.38 -8.97 -2.66
N GLY A 57 0.67 -7.83 -2.64
CA GLY A 57 -0.16 -7.44 -1.51
C GLY A 57 -0.36 -5.92 -1.40
N HIS A 58 -0.67 -5.45 -0.20
CA HIS A 58 -1.02 -4.05 0.07
C HIS A 58 0.08 -3.06 -0.35
N SER A 59 1.37 -3.45 -0.24
CA SER A 59 2.49 -2.60 -0.64
C SER A 59 2.46 -2.28 -2.14
N ALA A 60 2.14 -3.27 -2.98
CA ALA A 60 2.06 -3.10 -4.43
C ALA A 60 0.89 -2.18 -4.83
N VAL A 61 -0.30 -2.41 -4.26
CA VAL A 61 -1.50 -1.60 -4.51
C VAL A 61 -1.26 -0.12 -4.16
N ARG A 62 -0.71 0.13 -2.96
CA ARG A 62 -0.36 1.50 -2.53
C ARG A 62 0.72 2.13 -3.41
N THR A 63 1.70 1.36 -3.90
CA THR A 63 2.73 1.87 -4.82
C THR A 63 2.13 2.34 -6.13
N ALA A 64 1.24 1.53 -6.71
CA ALA A 64 0.60 1.84 -7.98
C ALA A 64 -0.28 3.09 -7.85
N ALA A 65 -1.14 3.15 -6.84
CA ALA A 65 -2.00 4.31 -6.59
C ALA A 65 -1.18 5.59 -6.33
N PHE A 66 -0.15 5.51 -5.47
CA PHE A 66 0.76 6.65 -5.22
C PHE A 66 1.39 7.18 -6.51
N THR A 67 1.91 6.28 -7.35
CA THR A 67 2.61 6.64 -8.59
C THR A 67 1.64 7.28 -9.58
N GLU A 68 0.46 6.70 -9.75
CA GLU A 68 -0.54 7.18 -10.69
C GLU A 68 -1.12 8.54 -10.26
N THR A 69 -1.50 8.71 -9.00
CA THR A 69 -2.00 10.00 -8.50
C THR A 69 -0.94 11.10 -8.60
N ALA A 70 0.31 10.79 -8.25
CA ALA A 70 1.40 11.76 -8.40
C ALA A 70 1.63 12.16 -9.86
N ARG A 71 1.55 11.19 -10.79
CA ARG A 71 1.65 11.44 -12.23
C ARG A 71 0.52 12.33 -12.73
N GLN A 72 -0.72 12.07 -12.33
CA GLN A 72 -1.88 12.87 -12.71
C GLN A 72 -1.79 14.33 -12.23
N LEU A 73 -1.17 14.56 -11.08
CA LEU A 73 -0.96 15.88 -10.49
C LEU A 73 0.34 16.57 -10.96
N GLY A 74 1.15 15.91 -11.81
CA GLY A 74 2.42 16.45 -12.29
C GLY A 74 3.50 16.58 -11.19
N LEU A 75 3.42 15.76 -10.13
CA LEU A 75 4.37 15.79 -9.02
C LEU A 75 5.64 15.00 -9.36
N THR A 76 6.78 15.45 -8.81
CA THR A 76 7.98 14.61 -8.78
C THR A 76 7.85 13.61 -7.63
N ALA A 77 7.73 12.32 -7.94
CA ALA A 77 7.54 11.27 -6.94
C ALA A 77 8.61 10.19 -7.01
N ARG A 78 8.97 9.63 -5.85
CA ARG A 78 9.83 8.44 -5.76
C ARG A 78 9.33 7.46 -4.71
N THR A 79 9.52 6.17 -4.95
CA THR A 79 9.31 5.13 -3.93
C THR A 79 10.66 4.58 -3.49
N VAL A 80 10.85 4.49 -2.18
CA VAL A 80 12.03 3.90 -1.54
C VAL A 80 11.57 2.64 -0.82
N VAL A 81 12.21 1.51 -1.11
CA VAL A 81 11.94 0.23 -0.43
C VAL A 81 12.82 0.11 0.81
N ALA A 82 12.22 -0.26 1.93
CA ALA A 82 12.83 -0.49 3.23
C ALA A 82 12.24 -1.77 3.86
N ASP A 83 12.76 -2.19 5.01
CA ASP A 83 12.37 -3.44 5.69
C ASP A 83 11.24 -3.28 6.72
N LEU A 84 10.59 -2.10 6.75
CA LEU A 84 9.54 -1.72 7.71
C LEU A 84 9.99 -1.71 9.18
N SER A 85 11.28 -1.91 9.46
CA SER A 85 11.82 -1.75 10.80
C SER A 85 11.99 -0.28 11.14
N ALA A 86 11.97 0.05 12.44
CA ALA A 86 12.31 1.39 12.91
C ALA A 86 13.82 1.66 12.85
N ASP A 87 14.63 0.62 12.66
CA ASP A 87 16.08 0.70 12.71
C ASP A 87 16.62 1.27 11.39
N GLN A 88 17.23 2.45 11.46
CA GLN A 88 17.95 3.01 10.33
C GLN A 88 19.33 2.36 10.23
N ARG A 89 19.43 1.23 9.54
CA ARG A 89 20.72 0.85 8.97
C ARG A 89 21.09 1.87 7.89
N ARG A 90 21.91 2.86 8.23
CA ARG A 90 22.62 3.64 7.20
C ARG A 90 23.54 2.68 6.43
N PRO A 91 23.64 2.81 5.10
CA PRO A 91 24.69 2.15 4.34
C PRO A 91 26.08 2.64 4.80
#